data_AF-E6PQ81-F1
#
_entry.id   AF-E6PQ81-F1
#
_cell.length_a   1.000
_cell.length_b   1.000
_cell.length_c   1.000
_cell.angle_alpha   90.00
_cell.angle_beta   90.00
_cell.angle_gamma   90.00
#
_symmetry.space_group_name_H-M   'P 1'
#
loop_
_entity.id
_entity.type
_entity.pdbx_description
1 polymer ?
#
loop_
_entity_poly.entity_id
_entity_poly.type
_entity_poly.pdbx_seq_one_letter_code
_entity_poly.pdbx_strand_id
1 'polypeptide(L)'
;MSQKSHQSGSGTGAHRYPPQRASPGTAHLQYEIWKRENDAWWANWWAERHEAERIEALHQQIRDAGLEPETPEGMRLQRKIERSGLSLCLARNRHGGLCRCLGDGNGGRCKFHGGRSTGARTSEGKARALANLKRGR
;
A
#
# COMPACT_ATOMS: atom_id res chain seq x y z
N MET A 1 -48.70 -0.12 1.60
CA MET A 1 -47.53 -0.71 2.28
C MET A 1 -46.32 -0.54 1.39
N SER A 2 -45.47 0.45 1.67
CA SER A 2 -44.13 0.52 1.08
C SER A 2 -43.26 1.33 2.04
N GLN A 3 -42.60 0.63 2.96
CA GLN A 3 -41.60 1.21 3.83
C GLN A 3 -40.37 1.52 2.98
N LYS A 4 -40.07 2.81 2.77
CA LYS A 4 -38.76 3.23 2.30
C LYS A 4 -37.87 3.41 3.52
N SER A 5 -36.93 2.48 3.67
CA SER A 5 -35.84 2.54 4.64
C SER A 5 -35.00 3.80 4.40
N HIS A 6 -34.94 4.66 5.41
CA HIS A 6 -33.97 5.75 5.45
C HIS A 6 -32.56 5.15 5.58
N GLN A 7 -31.78 5.23 4.50
CA GLN A 7 -30.34 5.07 4.57
C GLN A 7 -29.77 6.32 5.25
N SER A 8 -29.19 6.14 6.43
CA SER A 8 -28.40 7.14 7.15
C SER A 8 -27.08 7.36 6.41
N GLY A 9 -27.07 8.31 5.47
CA GLY A 9 -25.84 8.82 4.89
C GLY A 9 -25.10 9.69 5.90
N SER A 10 -24.02 9.16 6.48
CA SER A 10 -23.05 9.93 7.27
C SER A 10 -22.18 10.79 6.34
N GLY A 11 -22.80 11.79 5.72
CA GLY A 11 -22.13 12.80 4.88
C GLY A 11 -21.99 14.11 5.63
N THR A 12 -20.98 14.25 6.49
CA THR A 12 -20.57 15.56 7.03
C THR A 12 -19.33 16.05 6.29
N GLY A 13 -19.42 16.12 4.96
CA GLY A 13 -18.50 16.90 4.14
C GLY A 13 -18.98 18.35 4.12
N ALA A 14 -18.42 19.20 4.97
CA ALA A 14 -18.64 20.64 4.90
C ALA A 14 -17.30 21.38 4.95
N HIS A 15 -16.65 21.47 3.79
CA HIS A 15 -15.60 22.43 3.51
C HIS A 15 -16.18 23.84 3.68
N ARG A 16 -16.10 24.44 4.87
CA ARG A 16 -16.61 25.80 5.10
C ARG A 16 -15.72 26.79 4.34
N TYR A 17 -16.32 27.46 3.36
CA TYR A 17 -15.77 28.66 2.74
C TYR A 17 -15.30 29.64 3.83
N PRO A 18 -14.22 30.44 3.61
CA PRO A 18 -13.74 31.40 4.59
C PRO A 18 -14.89 32.32 5.06
N PRO A 19 -14.90 32.71 6.35
CA PRO A 19 -15.98 33.53 6.91
C PRO A 19 -16.13 34.83 6.12
N GLN A 20 -17.33 35.09 5.59
CA GLN A 20 -17.59 36.32 4.86
C GLN A 20 -17.70 37.50 5.83
N ARG A 21 -16.72 38.41 5.71
CA ARG A 21 -16.59 39.74 6.33
C ARG A 21 -16.37 39.74 7.85
N ALA A 22 -15.14 40.10 8.22
CA ALA A 22 -14.82 40.66 9.53
C ALA A 22 -14.10 41.99 9.38
N SER A 23 -14.12 42.79 10.45
CA SER A 23 -13.44 44.08 10.55
C SER A 23 -11.93 43.93 10.24
N PRO A 24 -11.25 44.93 9.64
CA PRO A 24 -9.94 44.77 9.00
C PRO A 24 -8.85 44.06 9.83
N GLY A 25 -8.80 44.25 11.15
CA GLY A 25 -7.83 43.59 12.04
C GLY A 25 -8.24 42.16 12.48
N THR A 26 -9.53 41.91 12.68
CA THR A 26 -10.07 40.60 13.10
C THR A 26 -10.12 39.62 11.91
N ALA A 27 -10.28 40.13 10.69
CA ALA A 27 -10.28 39.33 9.47
C ALA A 27 -8.96 38.59 9.22
N HIS A 28 -7.82 39.21 9.53
CA HIS A 28 -6.52 38.55 9.37
C HIS A 28 -6.33 37.40 10.38
N LEU A 29 -6.68 37.62 11.65
CA LEU A 29 -6.60 36.57 12.67
C LEU A 29 -7.55 35.40 12.37
N GLN A 30 -8.78 35.70 11.92
CA GLN A 30 -9.73 34.67 11.52
C GLN A 30 -9.29 33.90 10.27
N TYR A 31 -8.66 34.57 9.31
CA TYR A 31 -8.06 33.93 8.13
C TYR A 31 -6.91 33.00 8.51
N GLU A 32 -6.00 33.44 9.38
CA GLU A 32 -4.87 32.63 9.84
C GLU A 32 -5.31 31.40 10.64
N ILE A 33 -6.33 31.53 11.50
CA ILE A 33 -6.92 30.39 12.21
C ILE A 33 -7.57 29.43 11.22
N TRP A 34 -8.43 29.93 10.33
CA TRP A 34 -9.09 29.11 9.30
C TRP A 34 -8.07 28.39 8.42
N LYS A 35 -7.00 29.07 8.01
CA LYS A 35 -5.93 28.50 7.18
C LYS A 35 -5.23 27.36 7.90
N ARG A 36 -4.85 27.54 9.17
CA ARG A 36 -4.24 26.48 9.99
C ARG A 36 -5.15 25.27 10.17
N GLU A 37 -6.43 25.51 10.46
CA GLU A 37 -7.42 24.45 10.61
C GLU A 37 -7.67 23.70 9.30
N ASN A 38 -7.77 24.43 8.18
CA ASN A 38 -7.92 23.87 6.85
C ASN A 38 -6.67 23.06 6.43
N ASP A 39 -5.46 23.59 6.64
CA ASP A 39 -4.21 22.89 6.33
C ASP A 39 -4.06 21.62 7.18
N ALA A 40 -4.40 21.67 8.47
CA ALA A 40 -4.40 20.50 9.34
C ALA A 40 -5.46 19.46 8.91
N TRP A 41 -6.64 19.91 8.49
CA TRP A 41 -7.68 19.05 7.95
C TRP A 41 -7.22 18.34 6.68
N TRP A 42 -6.63 19.07 5.73
CA TRP A 42 -6.06 18.49 4.51
C TRP A 42 -4.97 17.47 4.86
N ALA A 43 -4.04 17.80 5.76
CA ALA A 43 -2.98 16.89 6.16
C ALA A 43 -3.53 15.57 6.75
N ASN A 44 -4.54 15.65 7.63
CA ASN A 44 -5.18 14.47 8.20
C ASN A 44 -5.92 13.66 7.13
N TRP A 45 -6.66 14.33 6.25
CA TRP A 45 -7.37 13.67 5.15
C TRP A 45 -6.39 12.93 4.21
N TRP A 46 -5.27 13.55 3.85
CA TRP A 46 -4.22 12.90 3.06
C TRP A 46 -3.61 11.71 3.81
N ALA A 47 -3.34 11.84 5.11
CA ALA A 47 -2.80 10.75 5.92
C ALA A 47 -3.77 9.56 6.01
N GLU A 48 -5.06 9.80 6.27
CA GLU A 48 -6.10 8.77 6.30
C GLU A 48 -6.22 8.04 4.96
N ARG A 49 -6.16 8.78 3.84
CA ARG A 49 -6.18 8.17 2.51
C ARG A 49 -4.96 7.30 2.25
N HIS A 50 -3.77 7.80 2.58
CA HIS A 50 -2.54 7.00 2.41
C HIS A 50 -2.55 5.76 3.28
N GLU A 51 -3.12 5.83 4.48
CA GLU A 51 -3.29 4.66 5.34
C GLU A 51 -4.27 3.64 4.73
N ALA A 52 -5.41 4.11 4.20
CA ALA A 52 -6.35 3.24 3.48
C ALA A 52 -5.72 2.59 2.24
N GLU A 53 -4.96 3.34 1.46
CA GLU A 53 -4.20 2.84 0.30
C GLU A 53 -3.15 1.80 0.73
N ARG A 54 -2.44 2.04 1.84
CA ARG A 54 -1.45 1.12 2.40
C ARG A 54 -2.10 -0.19 2.85
N ILE A 55 -3.24 -0.12 3.54
CA ILE A 55 -4.02 -1.29 3.98
C ILE A 55 -4.48 -2.09 2.76
N GLU A 56 -5.05 -1.43 1.76
CA GLU A 56 -5.52 -2.11 0.55
C GLU A 56 -4.37 -2.75 -0.23
N ALA A 57 -3.22 -2.08 -0.34
CA ALA A 57 -2.02 -2.64 -0.97
C ALA A 57 -1.51 -3.88 -0.22
N LEU A 58 -1.61 -3.90 1.11
CA LEU A 58 -1.26 -5.06 1.91
C LEU A 58 -2.25 -6.22 1.68
N HIS A 59 -3.55 -5.94 1.67
CA HIS A 59 -4.57 -6.94 1.38
C HIS A 59 -4.40 -7.53 -0.02
N GLN A 60 -4.09 -6.70 -1.01
CA GLN A 60 -3.82 -7.16 -2.37
C GLN A 60 -2.62 -8.12 -2.42
N GLN A 61 -1.53 -7.84 -1.69
CA GLN A 61 -0.40 -8.78 -1.61
C GLN A 61 -0.79 -10.13 -1.00
N ILE A 62 -1.70 -10.14 -0.03
CA ILE A 62 -2.19 -11.39 0.58
C ILE A 62 -3.05 -12.18 -0.42
N ARG A 63 -3.91 -11.49 -1.18
CA ARG A 63 -4.68 -12.11 -2.28
C ARG A 63 -3.79 -12.65 -3.37
N ASP A 64 -2.76 -11.91 -3.78
CA ASP A 64 -1.75 -12.39 -4.74
C ASP A 64 -1.00 -13.61 -4.19
N ALA A 65 -0.79 -13.70 -2.88
CA ALA A 65 -0.25 -14.90 -2.24
C ALA A 65 -1.22 -16.09 -2.22
N GLY A 66 -2.44 -15.95 -2.76
CA GLY A 66 -3.47 -16.97 -2.81
C GLY A 66 -4.21 -17.17 -1.50
N LEU A 67 -4.31 -16.13 -0.67
CA LEU A 67 -5.00 -16.16 0.62
C LEU A 67 -6.00 -15.00 0.71
N GLU A 68 -7.09 -15.21 1.45
CA GLU A 68 -7.97 -14.11 1.83
C GLU A 68 -7.45 -13.43 3.11
N PRO A 69 -7.39 -12.09 3.19
CA PRO A 69 -6.86 -11.34 4.34
C PRO A 69 -7.52 -11.70 5.68
N GLU A 70 -8.82 -12.01 5.66
CA GLU A 70 -9.64 -12.29 6.82
C GLU A 70 -9.45 -13.71 7.37
N THR A 71 -8.70 -14.57 6.66
CA THR A 71 -8.41 -15.92 7.15
C THR A 71 -7.32 -15.90 8.21
N PRO A 72 -7.26 -16.90 9.12
CA PRO A 72 -6.16 -17.00 10.09
C PRO A 72 -4.77 -17.04 9.42
N GLU A 73 -4.67 -17.57 8.21
CA GLU A 73 -3.45 -17.57 7.40
C GLU A 73 -3.13 -16.19 6.82
N GLY A 74 -4.13 -15.50 6.27
CA GLY A 74 -4.04 -14.11 5.82
C GLY A 74 -3.58 -13.18 6.95
N MET A 75 -4.23 -13.23 8.11
CA MET A 75 -3.85 -12.44 9.29
C MET A 75 -2.43 -12.74 9.79
N ARG A 76 -1.96 -13.99 9.70
CA ARG A 76 -0.56 -14.33 10.03
C ARG A 76 0.40 -13.70 9.03
N LEU A 77 0.04 -13.68 7.75
CA LEU A 77 0.84 -13.09 6.69
C LEU A 77 0.88 -11.56 6.77
N GLN A 78 -0.26 -10.92 7.07
CA GLN A 78 -0.37 -9.50 7.37
C GLN A 78 0.59 -9.09 8.50
N ARG A 79 0.50 -9.74 9.67
CA ARG A 79 1.38 -9.46 10.81
C ARG A 79 2.86 -9.67 10.51
N LYS A 80 3.18 -10.53 9.53
CA LYS A 80 4.55 -10.76 9.08
C LYS A 80 5.05 -9.59 8.22
N ILE A 81 4.22 -9.10 7.30
CA ILE A 81 4.51 -7.93 6.45
C ILE A 81 4.69 -6.70 7.35
N GLU A 82 3.70 -6.38 8.19
CA GLU A 82 3.70 -5.20 9.06
C GLU A 82 4.93 -5.15 9.98
N ARG A 83 5.27 -6.27 10.61
CA ARG A 83 6.44 -6.36 11.51
C ARG A 83 7.77 -6.12 10.78
N SER A 84 7.85 -6.47 9.51
CA SER A 84 9.09 -6.34 8.72
C SER A 84 9.19 -5.04 7.93
N GLY A 85 8.05 -4.41 7.62
CA GLY A 85 7.98 -3.31 6.65
C GLY A 85 8.31 -3.74 5.21
N LEU A 86 8.42 -5.04 4.91
CA LEU A 86 8.79 -5.57 3.59
C LEU A 86 7.57 -6.14 2.86
N SER A 87 7.56 -6.03 1.54
CA SER A 87 6.56 -6.68 0.68
C SER A 87 6.82 -8.18 0.52
N LEU A 88 5.84 -8.91 0.00
CA LEU A 88 6.01 -10.31 -0.37
C LEU A 88 6.79 -10.47 -1.68
N CYS A 89 7.50 -11.59 -1.80
CA CYS A 89 8.29 -11.91 -2.99
C CYS A 89 7.44 -12.19 -4.22
N LEU A 90 6.31 -12.88 -4.05
CA LEU A 90 5.32 -13.22 -5.09
C LEU A 90 5.87 -13.91 -6.35
N ALA A 91 7.13 -14.33 -6.38
CA ALA A 91 7.66 -15.14 -7.47
C ALA A 91 7.00 -16.53 -7.47
N ARG A 92 6.75 -17.08 -8.66
CA ARG A 92 6.18 -18.43 -8.80
C ARG A 92 7.15 -19.46 -8.25
N ASN A 93 6.67 -20.27 -7.32
CA ASN A 93 7.42 -21.37 -6.72
C ASN A 93 7.34 -22.63 -7.60
N ARG A 94 8.17 -23.63 -7.30
CA ARG A 94 8.19 -24.92 -8.04
C ARG A 94 6.88 -25.72 -7.98
N HIS A 95 6.03 -25.46 -7.00
CA HIS A 95 4.72 -26.09 -6.82
C HIS A 95 3.61 -25.32 -7.54
N GLY A 96 3.95 -24.27 -8.31
CA GLY A 96 3.02 -23.50 -9.13
C GLY A 96 2.37 -22.29 -8.44
N GLY A 97 2.43 -22.20 -7.10
CA GLY A 97 1.88 -21.08 -6.33
C GLY A 97 2.84 -19.89 -6.19
N LEU A 98 2.36 -18.77 -5.64
CA LEU A 98 3.17 -17.56 -5.45
C LEU A 98 3.93 -17.59 -4.11
N CYS A 99 5.12 -16.97 -4.09
CA CYS A 99 6.00 -16.99 -2.94
C CYS A 99 5.56 -16.05 -1.81
N ARG A 100 5.38 -16.61 -0.61
CA ARG A 100 4.97 -15.90 0.62
C ARG A 100 6.14 -15.47 1.52
N CYS A 101 7.37 -15.55 1.02
CA CYS A 101 8.55 -15.03 1.72
C CYS A 101 8.61 -13.50 1.60
N LEU A 102 9.23 -12.85 2.58
CA LEU A 102 9.51 -11.41 2.50
C LEU A 102 10.54 -11.15 1.42
N GLY A 103 10.28 -10.13 0.62
CA GLY A 103 11.12 -9.62 -0.45
C GLY A 103 12.12 -8.60 0.08
N ASP A 104 13.22 -9.08 0.65
CA ASP A 104 14.30 -8.26 1.21
C ASP A 104 15.39 -7.88 0.19
N GLY A 105 15.24 -8.32 -1.06
CA GLY A 105 16.26 -8.24 -2.08
C GLY A 105 15.84 -7.54 -3.36
N ASN A 106 16.70 -7.64 -4.37
CA ASN A 106 16.56 -6.86 -5.59
C ASN A 106 15.22 -7.14 -6.32
N GLY A 107 14.51 -6.08 -6.69
CA GLY A 107 13.17 -6.17 -7.30
C GLY A 107 12.11 -6.80 -6.41
N GLY A 108 12.24 -6.68 -5.09
CA GLY A 108 11.29 -7.22 -4.11
C GLY A 108 11.34 -8.75 -3.98
N ARG A 109 12.41 -9.40 -4.43
CA ARG A 109 12.53 -10.87 -4.37
C ARG A 109 13.20 -11.32 -3.09
N CYS A 110 12.83 -12.50 -2.59
CA CYS A 110 13.48 -13.09 -1.42
C CYS A 110 14.79 -13.80 -1.80
N LYS A 111 15.60 -14.17 -0.80
CA LYS A 111 16.84 -14.95 -0.98
C LYS A 111 16.70 -16.22 -1.84
N PHE A 112 15.54 -16.87 -1.82
CA PHE A 112 15.31 -18.12 -2.59
C PHE A 112 14.95 -17.88 -4.06
N HIS A 113 14.49 -16.68 -4.39
CA HIS A 113 14.11 -16.29 -5.76
C HIS A 113 15.05 -15.22 -6.32
N GLY A 114 16.31 -15.23 -5.90
CA GLY A 114 17.35 -14.37 -6.45
C GLY A 114 17.44 -12.98 -5.84
N GLY A 115 16.72 -12.68 -4.76
CA GLY A 115 16.78 -11.39 -4.07
C GLY A 115 18.19 -11.00 -3.60
N ARG A 116 19.01 -12.00 -3.26
CA ARG A 116 20.43 -11.83 -2.88
C ARG A 116 21.40 -12.14 -4.02
N SER A 117 20.89 -12.44 -5.21
CA SER A 117 21.74 -12.68 -6.38
C SER A 117 22.31 -11.36 -6.87
N THR A 118 23.61 -11.34 -7.14
CA THR A 118 24.29 -10.17 -7.74
C THR A 118 24.38 -10.27 -9.27
N GLY A 119 23.83 -11.34 -9.86
CA GLY A 119 23.93 -11.62 -11.29
C GLY A 119 25.34 -12.05 -11.72
N ALA A 120 25.45 -12.53 -12.96
CA ALA A 120 26.74 -12.88 -13.54
C ALA A 120 27.48 -11.60 -13.97
N ARG A 121 28.71 -11.42 -13.46
CA ARG A 121 29.52 -10.21 -13.74
C ARG A 121 30.46 -10.39 -14.92
N THR A 122 30.97 -11.59 -15.17
CA THR A 122 31.91 -11.88 -16.27
C THR A 122 31.18 -12.22 -17.58
N SER A 123 31.90 -12.10 -18.69
CA SER A 123 31.45 -12.52 -20.04
C SER A 123 31.00 -13.97 -20.06
N GLU A 124 31.80 -14.87 -19.49
CA GLU A 124 31.55 -16.31 -19.48
C GLU A 124 30.33 -16.63 -18.61
N GLY A 125 30.20 -15.95 -17.47
CA GLY A 125 29.04 -16.09 -16.57
C GLY A 125 27.74 -15.64 -17.25
N LYS A 126 27.77 -14.52 -17.97
CA LYS A 126 26.62 -14.02 -18.74
C LYS A 126 26.24 -14.98 -19.87
N ALA A 127 27.23 -15.48 -20.62
CA ALA A 127 26.99 -16.47 -21.67
C ALA A 127 26.35 -17.75 -21.12
N ARG A 128 26.81 -18.23 -19.95
CA ARG A 128 26.22 -19.40 -19.27
C ARG A 128 24.78 -19.14 -18.81
N ALA A 129 24.51 -17.97 -18.24
CA ALA A 129 23.15 -17.60 -17.83
C ALA A 129 22.19 -17.56 -19.03
N LEU A 130 22.63 -16.98 -20.16
CA LEU A 130 21.87 -16.96 -21.41
C LEU A 130 21.62 -18.36 -21.97
N ALA A 131 22.64 -19.24 -21.94
CA ALA A 131 22.49 -20.62 -22.38
C ALA A 131 21.48 -21.39 -21.52
N ASN A 132 21.49 -21.20 -20.19
CA ASN A 132 20.54 -21.82 -19.28
C ASN A 132 19.10 -21.32 -19.52
N LEU A 133 18.91 -20.03 -19.83
CA LEU A 133 17.59 -19.48 -20.12
C LEU A 133 16.94 -20.15 -21.35
N LYS A 134 17.74 -20.53 -22.36
CA LYS A 134 17.26 -21.24 -23.55
C LYS A 134 16.81 -22.68 -23.26
N ARG A 135 17.35 -23.31 -22.22
CA ARG A 135 17.07 -24.71 -21.86
C ARG A 135 15.83 -24.90 -20.97
N GLY A 136 15.42 -23.85 -20.26
CA GLY A 136 14.30 -23.89 -19.31
C GLY A 136 12.96 -23.38 -19.88
N ARG A 137 12.88 -23.13 -21.19
CA ARG A 137 11.63 -22.93 -21.92
C ARG A 137 11.19 -24.25 -22.53
#